data_AF-A0A5S4X8A0-F1
#
_entry.id   AF-A0A5S4X8A0-F1
#
_cell.length_a   1.000
_cell.length_b   1.000
_cell.length_c   1.000
_cell.angle_alpha   90.00
_cell.angle_beta   90.00
_cell.angle_gamma   90.00
#
_symmetry.space_group_name_H-M   'P 1'
#
loop_
_entity.id
_entity.type
_entity.pdbx_description
1 polymer ?
#
loop_
_entity_poly.entity_id
_entity_poly.type
_entity_poly.pdbx_seq_one_letter_code
_entity_poly.pdbx_strand_id
1 'polypeptide(L)'
;MDDNDRDALQRAFDLARHDPALHGRVDRWLAERGWESAARSCACHCQSAALNLKPWQLPPCSPTIANHLDDALRVPFSDASGRREGAEIVRKLRSLGLSIYEADPLAAIARVEAGQRQAVK
;
A
#
# COMPACT_ATOMS: atom_id res chain seq x y z
N MET A 1 5.97 1.36 14.52
CA MET A 1 5.39 0.42 13.55
C MET A 1 4.71 -0.65 14.36
N ASP A 2 3.41 -0.85 14.15
CA ASP A 2 2.67 -1.91 14.83
C ASP A 2 2.89 -3.27 14.14
N ASP A 3 2.38 -4.34 14.75
CA ASP A 3 2.57 -5.70 14.23
C ASP A 3 1.85 -5.89 12.88
N ASN A 4 0.70 -5.24 12.67
CA ASN A 4 -0.03 -5.29 11.41
C ASN A 4 0.75 -4.65 10.26
N ASP A 5 1.41 -3.51 10.50
CA ASP A 5 2.29 -2.86 9.53
C ASP A 5 3.50 -3.73 9.23
N ARG A 6 4.13 -4.34 10.25
CA ARG A 6 5.26 -5.23 10.06
C ARG A 6 4.88 -6.43 9.17
N ASP A 7 3.75 -7.06 9.45
CA ASP A 7 3.27 -8.22 8.69
C ASP A 7 2.90 -7.85 7.26
N ALA A 8 2.25 -6.70 7.04
CA ALA A 8 1.94 -6.21 5.70
C ALA A 8 3.21 -5.90 4.90
N LEU A 9 4.19 -5.25 5.53
CA LEU A 9 5.50 -4.97 4.94
C LEU A 9 6.27 -6.24 4.60
N GLN A 10 6.22 -7.27 5.46
CA GLN A 10 6.83 -8.56 5.18
C GLN A 10 6.21 -9.22 3.95
N ARG A 11 4.87 -9.25 3.85
CA ARG A 11 4.17 -9.78 2.66
C ARG A 11 4.55 -9.02 1.38
N ALA A 12 4.62 -7.69 1.43
CA ALA A 12 5.01 -6.86 0.29
C ALA A 12 6.49 -7.09 -0.10
N PHE A 13 7.38 -7.22 0.88
CA PHE A 13 8.78 -7.53 0.66
C PHE A 13 8.96 -8.90 -0.01
N ASP A 14 8.29 -9.93 0.50
CA ASP A 14 8.35 -11.28 -0.06
C ASP A 14 7.80 -11.31 -1.48
N LEU A 15 6.67 -10.66 -1.73
CA LEU A 15 6.10 -10.56 -3.08
C LEU A 15 7.06 -9.89 -4.07
N ALA A 16 7.64 -8.76 -3.68
CA ALA A 16 8.61 -8.04 -4.52
C ALA A 16 9.93 -8.82 -4.72
N ARG A 17 10.35 -9.61 -3.73
CA ARG A 17 11.57 -10.44 -3.83
C ARG A 17 11.40 -11.60 -4.82
N HIS A 18 10.17 -12.09 -5.00
CA HIS A 18 9.83 -13.12 -5.99
C HIS A 18 9.61 -12.55 -7.41
N ASP A 19 9.49 -11.23 -7.56
CA ASP A 19 9.42 -10.59 -8.88
C ASP A 19 10.84 -10.51 -9.50
N PRO A 20 11.10 -11.20 -10.62
CA PRO A 20 12.40 -11.18 -11.29
C PRO A 20 12.86 -9.77 -11.69
N ALA A 21 11.92 -8.85 -11.99
CA ALA A 21 12.24 -7.48 -12.38
C ALA A 21 12.71 -6.62 -11.20
N LEU A 22 12.34 -7.01 -9.97
CA LEU A 22 12.65 -6.25 -8.75
C LEU A 22 13.72 -6.90 -7.89
N HIS A 23 13.97 -8.20 -8.02
CA HIS A 23 14.85 -8.97 -7.14
C HIS A 23 16.18 -8.26 -6.82
N GLY A 24 16.95 -7.88 -7.86
CA GLY A 24 18.23 -7.19 -7.65
C GLY A 24 18.08 -5.78 -7.05
N ARG A 25 16.95 -5.11 -7.27
CA ARG A 25 16.65 -3.81 -6.66
C ARG A 25 16.30 -3.95 -5.18
N VAL A 26 15.57 -5.01 -4.81
CA VAL A 26 15.22 -5.34 -3.43
C VAL A 26 16.49 -5.64 -2.62
N ASP A 27 17.40 -6.46 -3.16
CA ASP A 27 18.67 -6.77 -2.50
C ASP A 27 19.52 -5.52 -2.29
N ARG A 28 19.59 -4.65 -3.30
CA ARG A 28 20.30 -3.37 -3.17
C ARG A 28 19.68 -2.48 -2.09
N TRP A 29 18.36 -2.33 -2.07
CA TRP A 29 17.68 -1.54 -1.03
C TRP A 29 17.91 -2.11 0.37
N LEU A 30 17.90 -3.43 0.50
CA LEU A 30 18.16 -4.11 1.76
C LEU A 30 19.58 -3.81 2.27
N ALA A 31 20.58 -3.89 1.38
CA ALA A 31 21.97 -3.62 1.71
C ALA A 31 22.23 -2.14 2.07
N GLU A 32 21.62 -1.20 1.35
CA GLU A 32 21.87 0.23 1.52
C GLU A 32 21.07 0.87 2.67
N ARG A 33 19.83 0.43 2.89
CA ARG A 33 18.83 1.17 3.69
C ARG A 33 18.21 0.36 4.81
N GLY A 34 18.54 -0.93 4.89
CA GLY A 34 17.95 -1.87 5.83
C GLY A 34 16.54 -2.32 5.45
N TRP A 35 16.05 -3.32 6.19
CA TRP A 35 14.81 -4.04 5.87
C TRP A 35 13.58 -3.14 5.83
N GLU A 36 13.38 -2.26 6.82
CA GLU A 36 12.16 -1.45 6.88
C GLU A 36 12.04 -0.50 5.68
N SER A 37 13.13 0.17 5.30
CA SER A 37 13.14 1.07 4.14
C SER A 37 12.92 0.30 2.84
N ALA A 38 13.56 -0.87 2.71
CA ALA A 38 13.38 -1.76 1.56
C ALA A 38 11.92 -2.25 1.46
N ALA A 39 11.34 -2.72 2.57
CA ALA A 39 9.98 -3.23 2.61
C ALA A 39 8.94 -2.14 2.30
N ARG A 40 9.11 -0.90 2.80
CA ARG A 40 8.25 0.23 2.43
C ARG A 40 8.33 0.53 0.93
N SER A 41 9.54 0.45 0.35
CA SER A 41 9.73 0.63 -1.09
C SER A 41 9.05 -0.48 -1.90
N CYS A 42 9.08 -1.72 -1.40
CA CYS A 42 8.36 -2.85 -1.99
C CYS A 42 6.84 -2.64 -1.92
N ALA A 43 6.30 -2.22 -0.77
CA ALA A 43 4.88 -1.91 -0.64
C ALA A 43 4.43 -0.82 -1.63
N CYS A 44 5.19 0.29 -1.74
CA CYS A 44 4.92 1.30 -2.77
C CYS A 44 4.87 0.70 -4.17
N HIS A 45 5.82 -0.17 -4.51
CA HIS A 45 5.87 -0.80 -5.82
C HIS A 45 4.67 -1.75 -6.06
N CYS A 46 4.39 -2.64 -5.12
CA CYS A 46 3.28 -3.58 -5.22
C CYS A 46 1.95 -2.85 -5.37
N GLN A 47 1.73 -1.79 -4.59
CA GLN A 47 0.51 -0.98 -4.70
C GLN A 47 0.38 -0.31 -6.06
N SER A 48 1.47 0.28 -6.58
CA SER A 48 1.47 0.87 -7.91
C SER A 48 1.14 -0.15 -9.00
N ALA A 49 1.67 -1.37 -8.90
CA ALA A 49 1.37 -2.45 -9.83
C ALA A 49 -0.10 -2.93 -9.70
N ALA A 50 -0.56 -3.22 -8.48
CA ALA A 50 -1.90 -3.72 -8.21
C ALA A 50 -3.00 -2.73 -8.62
N LEU A 51 -2.76 -1.44 -8.41
CA LEU A 51 -3.69 -0.36 -8.76
C LEU A 51 -3.50 0.16 -10.19
N ASN A 52 -2.55 -0.40 -10.95
CA ASN A 52 -2.17 0.05 -12.30
C ASN A 52 -1.92 1.57 -12.37
N LEU A 53 -1.17 2.10 -11.40
CA LEU A 53 -0.87 3.52 -11.30
C LEU A 53 0.07 3.97 -12.41
N LYS A 54 -0.17 5.18 -12.90
CA LYS A 54 0.76 5.85 -13.81
C LYS A 54 2.02 6.27 -13.04
N PRO A 55 3.18 6.44 -13.72
CA PRO A 55 4.46 6.75 -13.06
C PRO A 55 4.47 8.01 -12.17
N TRP A 56 3.56 8.95 -12.41
CA TRP A 56 3.43 10.21 -11.66
C TRP A 56 2.33 10.18 -10.59
N GLN A 57 1.56 9.10 -10.51
CA GLN A 57 0.58 8.90 -9.45
C GLN A 57 1.24 8.34 -8.20
N LEU A 58 0.64 8.61 -7.04
CA LEU A 58 1.16 8.21 -5.75
C LEU A 58 0.40 6.98 -5.22
N PRO A 59 1.10 5.93 -4.75
CA PRO A 59 0.45 4.80 -4.10
C PRO A 59 -0.16 5.24 -2.75
N PRO A 60 -1.24 4.56 -2.28
CA PRO A 60 -1.87 4.85 -0.99
C PRO A 60 -0.90 4.96 0.20
N CYS A 61 0.12 4.11 0.27
CA CYS A 61 1.11 4.10 1.35
C CYS A 61 2.10 5.28 1.30
N SER A 62 2.06 6.11 0.25
CA SER A 62 2.91 7.29 0.12
C SER A 62 2.71 8.23 1.32
N PRO A 63 3.77 8.73 1.97
CA PRO A 63 3.65 9.67 3.08
C PRO A 63 2.80 10.91 2.74
N THR A 64 2.87 11.38 1.49
CA THR A 64 2.10 12.52 0.96
C THR A 64 0.58 12.30 0.97
N ILE A 65 0.15 11.03 1.04
CA ILE A 65 -1.25 10.63 1.18
C ILE A 65 -1.52 10.17 2.62
N ALA A 66 -0.79 9.15 3.09
CA ALA A 66 -1.08 8.47 4.34
C ALA A 66 -0.91 9.36 5.60
N ASN A 67 0.06 10.29 5.59
CA ASN A 67 0.30 11.22 6.69
C ASN A 67 -0.49 12.53 6.56
N HIS A 68 -1.06 12.80 5.37
CA HIS A 68 -1.81 14.01 5.05
C HIS A 68 -3.20 13.67 4.53
N LEU A 69 -3.87 12.72 5.22
CA LEU A 69 -5.11 12.12 4.74
C LEU A 69 -6.21 13.16 4.50
N ASP A 70 -6.45 14.05 5.45
CA ASP A 70 -7.50 15.08 5.34
C ASP A 70 -7.26 16.04 4.17
N ASP A 71 -6.00 16.41 3.92
CA ASP A 71 -5.65 17.28 2.81
C ASP A 71 -5.78 16.57 1.46
N ALA A 72 -5.32 15.31 1.38
CA ALA A 72 -5.49 14.48 0.20
C ALA A 72 -6.97 14.21 -0.11
N LEU A 73 -7.81 14.08 0.93
CA LEU A 73 -9.26 13.99 0.79
C LEU A 73 -9.90 15.30 0.28
N ARG A 74 -9.29 16.47 0.43
CA ARG A 74 -9.86 17.73 -0.11
C ARG A 74 -9.55 17.95 -1.59
N VAL A 75 -8.59 17.20 -2.15
CA VAL A 75 -8.24 17.28 -3.56
C VAL A 75 -9.40 16.75 -4.42
N PRO A 76 -9.68 17.34 -5.60
CA PRO A 76 -10.64 16.78 -6.54
C PRO A 76 -10.27 15.36 -6.97
N PHE A 77 -11.27 14.54 -7.28
CA PHE A 77 -11.03 13.27 -7.96
C PHE A 77 -10.37 13.50 -9.33
N SER A 78 -9.62 12.49 -9.79
CA SER A 78 -8.89 12.50 -11.06
C SER A 78 -7.84 13.60 -11.15
N ASP A 79 -7.31 14.07 -10.02
CA ASP A 79 -6.12 14.92 -10.03
C ASP A 79 -4.93 14.15 -10.62
N ALA A 80 -3.94 14.88 -11.17
CA ALA A 80 -2.81 14.26 -11.85
C ALA A 80 -2.10 13.21 -10.98
N SER A 81 -2.00 13.43 -9.67
CA SER A 81 -1.30 12.54 -8.74
C SER A 81 -2.17 11.44 -8.11
N GLY A 82 -3.50 11.44 -8.34
CA GLY A 82 -4.44 10.46 -7.79
C GLY A 82 -4.54 10.47 -6.26
N ARG A 83 -4.34 11.64 -5.64
CA ARG A 83 -4.24 11.78 -4.18
C ARG A 83 -5.56 11.48 -3.50
N ARG A 84 -6.68 11.93 -4.09
CA ARG A 84 -8.00 11.70 -3.52
C ARG A 84 -8.37 10.22 -3.52
N GLU A 85 -8.09 9.51 -4.62
CA GLU A 85 -8.33 8.07 -4.75
C GLU A 85 -7.47 7.27 -3.79
N GLY A 86 -6.18 7.57 -3.69
CA GLY A 86 -5.30 6.92 -2.72
C GLY A 86 -5.73 7.19 -1.28
N ALA A 87 -6.20 8.40 -0.98
CA ALA A 87 -6.72 8.78 0.34
C ALA A 87 -8.00 8.00 0.70
N GLU A 88 -8.91 7.79 -0.25
CA GLU A 88 -10.10 6.97 -0.04
C GLU A 88 -9.76 5.52 0.31
N ILE A 89 -8.74 4.96 -0.36
CA ILE A 89 -8.21 3.63 -0.05
C ILE A 89 -7.61 3.60 1.37
N VAL A 90 -6.75 4.56 1.73
CA VAL A 90 -6.17 4.66 3.09
C VAL A 90 -7.25 4.75 4.15
N ARG A 91 -8.27 5.59 3.93
CA ARG A 91 -9.41 5.75 4.85
C ARG A 91 -10.13 4.41 5.06
N LYS A 92 -10.35 3.67 3.98
CA LYS A 92 -11.01 2.36 4.02
C LYS A 92 -10.17 1.27 4.67
N LEU A 93 -8.87 1.21 4.40
CA LEU A 93 -7.95 0.29 5.09
C LEU A 93 -7.98 0.53 6.60
N ARG A 94 -7.82 1.78 7.02
CA ARG A 94 -7.83 2.17 8.45
C ARG A 94 -9.16 1.85 9.13
N SER A 95 -10.30 2.08 8.47
CA SER A 95 -11.60 1.77 9.06
C SER A 95 -11.86 0.27 9.21
N LEU A 96 -11.13 -0.57 8.48
CA LEU A 96 -11.13 -2.03 8.59
C LEU A 96 -10.00 -2.58 9.47
N GLY A 97 -9.18 -1.72 10.08
CA GLY A 97 -8.01 -2.13 10.88
C GLY A 97 -6.88 -2.75 10.06
N LEU A 98 -6.87 -2.54 8.74
CA LEU A 98 -5.81 -3.01 7.84
C LEU A 98 -4.66 -1.99 7.79
N SER A 99 -3.46 -2.51 7.57
CA SER A 99 -2.27 -1.68 7.34
C SER A 99 -2.39 -0.89 6.03
N ILE A 100 -1.82 0.31 6.01
CA ILE A 100 -1.65 1.08 4.76
C ILE A 100 -0.61 0.45 3.82
N TYR A 101 0.20 -0.50 4.31
CA TYR A 101 1.27 -1.17 3.58
C TYR A 101 0.84 -2.48 2.93
N GLU A 102 -0.46 -2.80 2.90
CA GLU A 102 -0.96 -3.96 2.14
C GLU A 102 -0.51 -3.88 0.69
N ALA A 103 0.08 -4.97 0.19
CA ALA A 103 0.66 -5.04 -1.16
C ALA A 103 -0.40 -4.82 -2.26
N ASP A 104 -1.60 -5.39 -2.06
CA ASP A 104 -2.80 -5.13 -2.85
C ASP A 104 -3.91 -4.62 -1.91
N PRO A 105 -4.09 -3.30 -1.80
CA PRO A 105 -4.99 -2.72 -0.82
C PRO A 105 -6.46 -2.98 -1.17
N LEU A 106 -6.82 -3.06 -2.46
CA LEU A 106 -8.20 -3.35 -2.86
C LEU A 106 -8.56 -4.81 -2.59
N ALA A 107 -7.66 -5.75 -2.87
CA ALA A 107 -7.88 -7.16 -2.54
C ALA A 107 -7.96 -7.37 -1.02
N ALA A 108 -7.11 -6.68 -0.23
CA ALA A 108 -7.15 -6.75 1.22
C ALA A 108 -8.50 -6.27 1.79
N ILE A 109 -9.02 -5.15 1.29
CA ILE A 109 -10.35 -4.63 1.64
C ILE A 109 -11.43 -5.66 1.28
N ALA A 110 -11.43 -6.16 0.04
CA ALA A 110 -12.43 -7.11 -0.44
C ALA A 110 -12.48 -8.39 0.41
N ARG A 111 -11.32 -8.91 0.85
CA ARG A 111 -11.22 -10.09 1.72
C ARG A 111 -11.91 -9.88 3.06
N VAL A 112 -11.67 -8.74 3.72
CA VAL A 112 -12.30 -8.43 5.02
C VAL A 112 -13.81 -8.26 4.86
N GLU A 113 -14.25 -7.51 3.85
CA GLU A 113 -15.68 -7.30 3.60
C GLU A 113 -16.42 -8.61 3.29
N ALA A 114 -15.79 -9.52 2.53
CA ALA A 114 -16.36 -10.84 2.26
C ALA A 114 -16.54 -11.67 3.55
N GLY A 115 -15.55 -11.65 4.45
CA GLY A 115 -15.63 -12.33 5.74
C GLY A 115 -16.72 -11.76 6.65
N GLN A 116 -16.84 -10.43 6.70
CA GLN A 116 -17.89 -9.76 7.47
C GLN A 116 -19.31 -10.10 6.97
N ARG A 117 -19.50 -10.21 5.64
CA ARG A 117 -20.79 -10.60 5.05
C ARG A 117 -21.18 -12.05 5.38
N GLN A 118 -20.21 -12.93 5.59
CA GLN A 118 -20.48 -14.33 5.94
C GLN A 118 -20.83 -14.49 7.42
N ALA A 119 -20.30 -13.65 8.31
CA ALA A 119 -20.56 -13.71 9.75
C ALA A 119 -21.93 -13.14 10.18
N VAL A 120 -22.63 -12.42 9.29
CA VAL A 120 -23.94 -11.81 9.54
C VAL A 120 -25.11 -12.66 9.00
N LYS A 121 -24.80 -13.79 8.34
CA LYS A 121 -25.78 -14.79 7.90
C LYS A 121 -25.90 -15.92 8.91
#